data_AF-A0A2M7AC07-F1
#
_entry.id   AF-A0A2M7AC07-F1
#
_cell.length_a   1.000
_cell.length_b   1.000
_cell.length_c   1.000
_cell.angle_alpha   90.00
_cell.angle_beta   90.00
_cell.angle_gamma   90.00
#
_symmetry.space_group_name_H-M   'P 1'
#
loop_
_entity.id
_entity.type
_entity.pdbx_description
1 polymer ?
#
loop_
_entity_poly.entity_id
_entity_poly.type
_entity_poly.pdbx_seq_one_letter_code
_entity_poly.pdbx_strand_id
1 'polypeptide(L)'
;MMKRATAESNHGARHSRLVAVIVFVIGAAPWPVRTATPSEEMGVPEPYLPIIQQSYSILLKGKDLTPENLKQYFDRCFVETLRHFNIFECWVCVDCLHREKEKSGQSVKVGYGFGEKPAACPVCGSRDSLYQVGTFQARASKAGEAFENAFLYLAKVRWKLGLEKAPPFTQTHDFAHTGGKYVIEAKGSPETLEEPSGEPIELPRAGMSRTDTIKKAESNYKEFQRKNPGVEFYIITNVMPADGKSKNYSSEFLSHVIDVTNPDQLTRWAERLLSLDR
;
A
#
# COMPACT_ATOMS: atom_id res chain seq x y z
N MET A 1 34.83 6.78 61.89
CA MET A 1 35.73 7.79 61.28
C MET A 1 34.99 8.39 60.09
N MET A 2 34.19 9.45 60.21
CA MET A 2 34.54 10.89 60.28
C MET A 2 35.49 11.39 59.19
N LYS A 3 34.96 12.23 58.28
CA LYS A 3 35.42 13.55 57.76
C LYS A 3 34.59 13.86 56.49
N ARG A 4 33.55 14.71 56.49
CA ARG A 4 33.44 16.19 56.57
C ARG A 4 34.34 17.01 55.61
N ALA A 5 33.65 17.95 54.93
CA ALA A 5 34.08 19.24 54.38
C ALA A 5 34.63 19.21 52.93
N THR A 6 34.40 20.19 52.05
CA THR A 6 34.03 21.61 52.22
C THR A 6 33.29 22.12 50.98
N ALA A 7 32.35 23.04 51.18
CA ALA A 7 31.81 23.92 50.15
C ALA A 7 32.73 25.14 49.99
N GLU A 8 33.06 25.50 48.76
CA GLU A 8 33.73 26.77 48.44
C GLU A 8 32.76 27.70 47.70
N SER A 9 32.52 28.85 48.33
CA SER A 9 31.77 29.98 47.82
C SER A 9 32.69 30.88 47.00
N ASN A 10 32.40 31.07 45.71
CA ASN A 10 33.02 32.12 44.91
C ASN A 10 32.06 33.29 44.72
N HIS A 11 32.33 34.39 45.43
CA HIS A 11 31.77 35.72 45.19
C HIS A 11 32.63 36.43 44.14
N GLY A 12 32.20 36.38 42.88
CA GLY A 12 32.78 37.14 41.77
C GLY A 12 31.92 38.36 41.44
N ALA A 13 32.54 39.54 41.48
CA ALA A 13 31.94 40.85 41.28
C ALA A 13 31.12 40.96 39.98
N ARG A 14 29.85 41.38 40.10
CA ARG A 14 28.98 41.74 38.98
C ARG A 14 29.37 43.14 38.47
N HIS A 15 30.14 43.20 37.39
CA HIS A 15 30.21 44.39 36.54
C HIS A 15 28.94 44.46 35.68
N SER A 16 28.04 45.38 36.04
CA SER A 16 26.85 45.73 35.27
C SER A 16 27.26 46.44 33.98
N ARG A 17 27.62 45.69 32.92
CA ARG A 17 27.67 46.25 31.57
C ARG A 17 26.23 46.37 31.07
N LEU A 18 25.77 47.60 30.85
CA LEU A 18 24.58 47.86 30.04
C LEU A 18 24.84 47.29 28.63
N VAL A 19 24.30 46.11 28.36
CA VAL A 19 24.21 45.57 27.00
C VAL A 19 22.96 46.20 26.41
N ALA A 20 23.13 47.17 25.51
CA ALA A 20 22.05 47.63 24.67
C ALA A 20 21.64 46.48 23.75
N VAL A 21 20.54 45.81 24.09
CA VAL A 21 19.92 44.81 23.22
C VAL A 21 19.22 45.58 22.11
N ILE A 22 19.91 45.72 20.98
CA ILE A 22 19.29 46.20 19.75
C ILE A 22 18.41 45.07 19.24
N VAL A 23 17.11 45.16 19.52
CA VAL A 23 16.10 44.28 18.94
C VAL A 23 15.94 44.69 17.47
N PHE A 24 16.64 43.99 16.58
CA PHE A 24 16.34 44.06 15.16
C PHE A 24 15.00 43.36 14.94
N VAL A 25 13.94 44.16 14.75
CA VAL A 25 12.70 43.67 14.14
C VAL A 25 13.01 43.44 12.67
N ILE A 26 13.62 42.29 12.37
CA ILE A 26 13.75 41.82 10.99
C ILE A 26 12.32 41.44 10.59
N GLY A 27 11.68 42.30 9.80
CA GLY A 27 10.42 41.97 9.15
C GLY A 27 10.65 40.73 8.29
N ALA A 28 10.33 39.56 8.83
CA ALA A 28 10.38 38.32 8.08
C ALA A 28 9.39 38.48 6.93
N ALA A 29 9.92 38.61 5.71
CA ALA A 29 9.09 38.45 4.53
C ALA A 29 8.32 37.13 4.69
N PRO A 30 7.00 37.12 4.44
CA PRO A 30 6.22 35.90 4.58
C PRO A 30 6.87 34.83 3.71
N TRP A 31 7.26 33.72 4.36
CA TRP A 31 7.78 32.57 3.64
C TRP A 31 6.74 32.17 2.59
N PRO A 32 7.13 31.94 1.33
CA PRO A 32 6.18 31.51 0.32
C PRO A 32 5.49 30.25 0.83
N VAL A 33 4.18 30.32 1.01
CA VAL A 33 3.36 29.19 1.41
C VAL A 33 3.46 28.17 0.29
N ARG A 34 4.24 27.11 0.50
CA ARG A 34 4.35 26.02 -0.46
C ARG A 34 2.98 25.36 -0.57
N THR A 35 2.35 25.49 -1.73
CA THR A 35 1.13 24.75 -2.06
C THR A 35 1.48 23.27 -2.14
N ALA A 36 0.73 22.42 -1.45
CA ALA A 36 0.88 20.98 -1.56
C ALA A 36 0.66 20.54 -3.01
N THR A 37 1.45 19.58 -3.46
CA THR A 37 1.22 18.93 -4.75
C THR A 37 -0.05 18.06 -4.69
N PRO A 38 -0.74 17.80 -5.81
CA PRO A 38 -1.92 16.91 -5.82
C PRO A 38 -1.64 15.52 -5.20
N SER A 39 -0.42 14.99 -5.34
CA SER A 39 0.01 13.76 -4.69
C SER A 39 0.11 13.88 -3.17
N GLU A 40 0.58 15.02 -2.65
CA GLU A 40 0.63 15.28 -1.22
C GLU A 40 -0.78 15.43 -0.64
N GLU A 41 -1.70 16.11 -1.34
CA GLU A 41 -3.10 16.26 -0.90
C GLU A 41 -3.86 14.92 -0.88
N MET A 42 -3.67 14.09 -1.91
CA MET A 42 -4.32 12.79 -2.00
C MET A 42 -3.67 11.74 -1.09
N GLY A 43 -2.40 11.92 -0.70
CA GLY A 43 -1.62 10.90 0.01
C GLY A 43 -1.30 9.68 -0.87
N VAL A 44 -1.31 9.87 -2.19
CA VAL A 44 -1.03 8.82 -3.18
C VAL A 44 0.29 9.16 -3.86
N PRO A 45 1.35 8.33 -3.68
CA PRO A 45 2.66 8.63 -4.25
C PRO A 45 2.72 8.37 -5.76
N GLU A 46 3.70 8.97 -6.43
CA GLU A 46 4.10 8.56 -7.78
C GLU A 46 4.69 7.13 -7.74
N PRO A 47 4.51 6.32 -8.80
CA PRO A 47 3.80 6.58 -10.06
C PRO A 47 2.30 6.25 -10.01
N TYR A 48 1.74 5.96 -8.83
CA TYR A 48 0.39 5.42 -8.69
C TYR A 48 -0.68 6.43 -9.06
N LEU A 49 -0.51 7.69 -8.64
CA LEU A 49 -1.53 8.73 -8.83
C LEU A 49 -1.97 8.90 -10.30
N PRO A 50 -1.08 9.11 -11.29
CA PRO A 50 -1.51 9.27 -12.67
C PRO A 50 -2.20 8.02 -13.23
N ILE A 51 -1.72 6.82 -12.89
CA ILE A 51 -2.34 5.54 -13.29
C ILE A 51 -3.78 5.46 -12.77
N ILE A 52 -3.96 5.78 -11.49
CA ILE A 52 -5.24 5.72 -10.80
C ILE A 52 -6.20 6.79 -11.34
N GLN A 53 -5.74 8.04 -11.51
CA GLN A 53 -6.53 9.13 -12.06
C GLN A 53 -7.03 8.83 -13.47
N GLN A 54 -6.16 8.27 -14.32
CA GLN A 54 -6.53 7.84 -15.66
C GLN A 54 -7.58 6.72 -15.60
N SER A 55 -7.35 5.70 -14.77
CA SER A 55 -8.26 4.56 -14.62
C SER A 55 -9.62 5.00 -14.09
N TYR A 56 -9.66 5.87 -13.08
CA TYR A 56 -10.89 6.45 -12.53
C TYR A 56 -11.64 7.26 -13.57
N SER A 57 -10.93 8.12 -14.33
CA SER A 57 -11.54 8.97 -15.35
C SER A 57 -12.19 8.16 -16.47
N ILE A 58 -11.55 7.06 -16.89
CA ILE A 58 -12.08 6.17 -17.94
C ILE A 58 -13.27 5.36 -17.42
N LEU A 59 -13.18 4.81 -16.21
CA LEU A 59 -14.07 3.72 -15.77
C LEU A 59 -15.18 4.17 -14.82
N LEU A 60 -14.96 5.20 -13.99
CA LEU A 60 -15.85 5.55 -12.89
C LEU A 60 -16.34 7.01 -12.90
N LYS A 61 -15.57 7.97 -13.43
CA LYS A 61 -15.91 9.40 -13.35
C LYS A 61 -17.22 9.70 -14.09
N GLY A 62 -18.20 10.21 -13.35
CA GLY A 62 -19.53 10.56 -13.88
C GLY A 62 -20.41 9.36 -14.22
N LYS A 63 -20.04 8.15 -13.78
CA LYS A 63 -20.78 6.91 -14.01
C LYS A 63 -21.35 6.38 -12.69
N ASP A 64 -22.40 5.58 -12.79
CA ASP A 64 -22.87 4.77 -11.67
C ASP A 64 -21.90 3.63 -11.40
N LEU A 65 -21.83 3.19 -10.14
CA LEU A 65 -20.97 2.08 -9.76
C LEU A 65 -21.66 0.76 -10.11
N THR A 66 -20.99 -0.08 -10.89
CA THR A 66 -21.43 -1.44 -11.19
C THR A 66 -20.33 -2.42 -10.78
N PRO A 67 -20.65 -3.70 -10.53
CA PRO A 67 -19.61 -4.68 -10.25
C PRO A 67 -18.52 -4.72 -11.34
N GLU A 68 -18.92 -4.63 -12.60
CA GLU A 68 -18.02 -4.70 -13.75
C GLU A 68 -17.06 -3.52 -13.81
N ASN A 69 -17.54 -2.29 -13.63
CA ASN A 69 -16.67 -1.11 -13.74
C ASN A 69 -15.75 -0.95 -12.52
N LEU A 70 -16.18 -1.39 -11.33
CA LEU A 70 -15.35 -1.46 -10.14
C LEU A 70 -14.24 -2.50 -10.33
N LYS A 71 -14.60 -3.70 -10.79
CA LYS A 71 -13.63 -4.75 -11.10
C LYS A 71 -12.60 -4.28 -12.13
N GLN A 72 -13.07 -3.73 -13.26
CA GLN A 72 -12.19 -3.19 -14.30
C GLN A 72 -11.29 -2.06 -13.79
N TYR A 73 -11.78 -1.22 -12.88
CA TYR A 73 -11.00 -0.13 -12.30
C TYR A 73 -9.80 -0.66 -11.51
N PHE A 74 -10.02 -1.61 -10.62
CA PHE A 74 -8.93 -2.23 -9.85
C PHE A 74 -8.01 -3.06 -10.75
N ASP A 75 -8.55 -3.85 -11.67
CA ASP A 75 -7.77 -4.65 -12.63
C ASP A 75 -6.84 -3.77 -13.46
N ARG A 76 -7.35 -2.65 -13.99
CA ARG A 76 -6.53 -1.70 -14.74
C ARG A 76 -5.44 -1.08 -13.87
N CYS A 77 -5.73 -0.71 -12.62
CA CYS A 77 -4.72 -0.19 -11.70
C CYS A 77 -3.62 -1.22 -11.42
N PHE A 78 -3.97 -2.51 -11.30
CA PHE A 78 -2.97 -3.59 -11.16
C PHE A 78 -2.09 -3.70 -12.40
N VAL A 79 -2.69 -3.86 -13.57
CA VAL A 79 -1.96 -4.09 -14.83
C VAL A 79 -1.04 -2.92 -15.14
N GLU A 80 -1.52 -1.69 -15.11
CA GLU A 80 -0.71 -0.52 -15.45
C GLU A 80 0.41 -0.27 -14.42
N THR A 81 0.17 -0.55 -13.13
CA THR A 81 1.22 -0.45 -12.11
C THR A 81 2.31 -1.49 -12.34
N LEU A 82 1.92 -2.75 -12.54
CA LEU A 82 2.87 -3.84 -12.78
C LEU A 82 3.65 -3.61 -14.07
N ARG A 83 3.00 -3.07 -15.11
CA ARG A 83 3.64 -2.63 -16.36
C ARG A 83 4.64 -1.51 -16.12
N HIS A 84 4.28 -0.48 -15.36
CA HIS A 84 5.19 0.62 -15.03
C HIS A 84 6.48 0.10 -14.35
N PHE A 85 6.35 -0.82 -13.41
CA PHE A 85 7.50 -1.39 -12.69
C PHE A 85 8.18 -2.55 -13.44
N ASN A 86 7.69 -2.94 -14.62
CA ASN A 86 8.15 -4.11 -15.38
C ASN A 86 8.12 -5.41 -14.55
N ILE A 87 7.06 -5.60 -13.76
CA ILE A 87 6.86 -6.77 -12.90
C ILE A 87 5.90 -7.74 -13.59
N PHE A 88 6.48 -8.68 -14.31
CA PHE A 88 5.78 -9.71 -15.07
C PHE A 88 6.43 -11.07 -14.79
N GLU A 89 5.81 -12.15 -15.27
CA GLU A 89 6.44 -13.47 -15.22
C GLU A 89 7.57 -13.55 -16.24
N CYS A 90 8.74 -14.05 -15.83
CA CYS A 90 9.86 -14.22 -16.74
C CYS A 90 10.57 -15.53 -16.47
N TRP A 91 11.33 -16.00 -17.46
CA TRP A 91 12.15 -17.20 -17.34
C TRP A 91 13.61 -16.79 -17.19
N VAL A 92 14.32 -17.34 -16.20
CA VAL A 92 15.75 -17.09 -15.98
C VAL A 92 16.51 -18.38 -16.14
N CYS A 93 17.66 -18.32 -16.82
CA CYS A 93 18.59 -19.45 -16.84
C CYS A 93 19.62 -19.31 -15.73
N VAL A 94 19.61 -20.20 -14.74
CA VAL A 94 20.54 -20.13 -13.60
C VAL A 94 22.00 -20.30 -14.01
N ASP A 95 22.29 -21.12 -15.02
CA ASP A 95 23.67 -21.29 -15.51
C ASP A 95 24.19 -20.03 -16.20
N CYS A 96 23.29 -19.29 -16.88
CA CYS A 96 23.66 -18.00 -17.46
C CYS A 96 23.82 -16.95 -16.38
N LEU A 97 22.92 -16.93 -15.39
CA LEU A 97 22.99 -16.03 -14.25
C LEU A 97 24.29 -16.21 -13.45
N HIS A 98 24.70 -17.46 -13.17
CA HIS A 98 25.95 -17.76 -12.50
C HIS A 98 27.17 -17.35 -13.33
N ARG A 99 27.23 -17.73 -14.61
CA ARG A 99 28.36 -17.36 -15.50
C ARG A 99 28.54 -15.85 -15.62
N GLU A 100 27.44 -15.09 -15.68
CA GLU A 100 27.51 -13.63 -15.75
C GLU A 100 27.96 -13.01 -14.42
N LYS A 101 27.52 -13.55 -13.28
CA LYS A 101 27.99 -13.12 -11.96
C LYS A 101 29.50 -13.36 -11.79
N GLU A 102 30.01 -14.50 -12.25
CA GLU A 102 31.44 -14.83 -12.21
C GLU A 102 32.27 -13.89 -13.09
N LYS A 103 31.76 -13.50 -14.27
CA LYS A 103 32.46 -12.62 -15.21
C LYS A 103 32.45 -11.15 -14.81
N SER A 104 31.31 -10.65 -14.35
CA SER A 104 31.11 -9.20 -14.14
C SER A 104 31.25 -8.78 -12.67
N GLY A 105 31.23 -9.74 -11.72
CA GLY A 105 31.13 -9.45 -10.29
C GLY A 105 29.79 -8.82 -9.88
N GLN A 106 28.85 -8.62 -10.82
CA GLN A 106 27.55 -8.02 -10.58
C GLN A 106 26.42 -8.98 -10.96
N SER A 107 25.28 -8.84 -10.27
CA SER A 107 24.05 -9.55 -10.61
C SER A 107 23.47 -8.95 -11.90
N VAL A 108 23.60 -9.64 -13.04
CA VAL A 108 23.03 -9.18 -14.32
C VAL A 108 21.57 -9.61 -14.44
N LYS A 109 20.71 -8.77 -15.03
CA LYS A 109 19.36 -9.14 -15.45
C LYS A 109 19.43 -10.10 -16.65
N VAL A 110 19.46 -11.41 -16.41
CA VAL A 110 19.23 -12.45 -17.44
C VAL A 110 17.81 -13.00 -17.33
N GLY A 111 16.82 -12.15 -17.62
CA GLY A 111 15.44 -12.57 -17.83
C GLY A 111 15.20 -12.78 -19.32
N TYR A 112 14.71 -13.96 -19.68
CA TYR A 112 14.11 -14.26 -20.97
C TYR A 112 12.61 -14.00 -20.85
N GLY A 113 12.03 -13.40 -21.90
CA GLY A 113 10.70 -12.80 -21.90
C GLY A 113 9.52 -13.71 -21.51
N PHE A 114 8.35 -13.15 -21.71
CA PHE A 114 7.03 -13.62 -21.27
C PHE A 114 6.55 -14.88 -22.03
N GLY A 115 5.58 -15.62 -21.46
CA GLY A 115 4.95 -16.77 -22.12
C GLY A 115 5.42 -18.16 -21.65
N GLU A 116 5.18 -19.19 -22.48
CA GLU A 116 5.53 -20.58 -22.15
C GLU A 116 7.02 -20.75 -21.86
N LYS A 117 7.33 -21.70 -20.96
CA LYS A 117 8.71 -22.07 -20.67
C LYS A 117 9.45 -22.38 -21.98
N PRO A 118 10.54 -21.66 -22.31
CA PRO A 118 11.35 -22.05 -23.46
C PRO A 118 11.87 -23.48 -23.28
N ALA A 119 11.83 -24.28 -24.34
CA ALA A 119 12.31 -25.67 -24.30
C ALA A 119 13.80 -25.79 -23.92
N ALA A 120 14.56 -24.72 -24.17
CA ALA A 120 15.97 -24.57 -23.80
C ALA A 120 16.31 -23.09 -23.60
N CYS A 121 17.34 -22.80 -22.79
CA CYS A 121 17.86 -21.45 -22.65
C CYS A 121 18.38 -20.94 -24.01
N PRO A 122 17.96 -19.76 -24.48
CA PRO A 122 18.36 -19.26 -25.79
C PRO A 122 19.84 -18.84 -25.84
N VAL A 123 20.51 -18.70 -24.70
CA VAL A 123 21.93 -18.32 -24.61
C VAL A 123 22.84 -19.54 -24.51
N CYS A 124 22.55 -20.47 -23.59
CA CYS A 124 23.43 -21.61 -23.35
C CYS A 124 22.90 -22.96 -23.84
N GLY A 125 21.67 -23.02 -24.36
CA GLY A 125 21.03 -24.26 -24.78
C GLY A 125 20.61 -25.21 -23.65
N SER A 126 20.83 -24.85 -22.37
CA SER A 126 20.44 -25.71 -21.24
C SER A 126 18.92 -25.83 -21.15
N ARG A 127 18.43 -27.07 -21.08
CA ARG A 127 17.01 -27.39 -20.93
C ARG A 127 16.56 -27.39 -19.47
N ASP A 128 17.46 -27.79 -18.58
CA ASP A 128 17.16 -28.03 -17.17
C ASP A 128 17.37 -26.78 -16.31
N SER A 129 18.12 -25.80 -16.81
CA SER A 129 18.54 -24.64 -16.04
C SER A 129 17.61 -23.44 -16.19
N LEU A 130 16.42 -23.61 -16.79
CA LEU A 130 15.40 -22.57 -16.93
C LEU A 130 14.37 -22.63 -15.81
N TYR A 131 14.27 -21.54 -15.06
CA TYR A 131 13.35 -21.38 -13.93
C TYR A 131 12.42 -20.20 -14.20
N GLN A 132 11.13 -20.40 -13.88
CA GLN A 132 10.20 -19.28 -13.84
C GLN A 132 10.59 -18.42 -12.65
N VAL A 133 11.01 -17.19 -12.93
CA VAL A 133 11.18 -16.17 -11.90
C VAL A 133 9.94 -15.30 -11.97
N GLY A 134 8.86 -15.84 -11.44
CA GLY A 134 7.80 -14.99 -10.94
C GLY A 134 8.40 -14.25 -9.75
N THR A 135 8.57 -12.93 -9.85
CA THR A 135 8.91 -12.11 -8.69
C THR A 135 7.67 -12.02 -7.80
N PHE A 136 7.11 -13.14 -7.36
CA PHE A 136 5.85 -13.21 -6.62
C PHE A 136 5.85 -12.22 -5.46
N GLN A 137 6.98 -12.12 -4.75
CA GLN A 137 7.17 -11.15 -3.67
C GLN A 137 7.10 -9.69 -4.15
N ALA A 138 7.84 -9.34 -5.22
CA ALA A 138 7.79 -7.97 -5.77
C ALA A 138 6.40 -7.64 -6.33
N ARG A 139 5.76 -8.61 -7.00
CA ARG A 139 4.42 -8.51 -7.56
C ARG A 139 3.38 -8.34 -6.46
N ALA A 140 3.42 -9.17 -5.43
CA ALA A 140 2.48 -9.08 -4.31
C ALA A 140 2.59 -7.73 -3.59
N SER A 141 3.81 -7.23 -3.38
CA SER A 141 4.04 -5.90 -2.81
C SER A 141 3.48 -4.80 -3.71
N LYS A 142 3.81 -4.79 -5.01
CA LYS A 142 3.37 -3.72 -5.91
C LYS A 142 1.88 -3.78 -6.26
N ALA A 143 1.29 -4.97 -6.34
CA ALA A 143 -0.14 -5.13 -6.47
C ALA A 143 -0.87 -4.67 -5.20
N GLY A 144 -0.36 -5.00 -4.00
CA GLY A 144 -0.91 -4.51 -2.74
C GLY A 144 -0.92 -2.99 -2.67
N GLU A 145 0.23 -2.36 -2.97
CA GLU A 145 0.36 -0.89 -3.03
C GLU A 145 -0.58 -0.29 -4.09
N ALA A 146 -0.75 -0.93 -5.26
CA ALA A 146 -1.68 -0.47 -6.29
C ALA A 146 -3.12 -0.47 -5.79
N PHE A 147 -3.55 -1.56 -5.14
CA PHE A 147 -4.89 -1.66 -4.56
C PHE A 147 -5.15 -0.60 -3.49
N GLU A 148 -4.25 -0.51 -2.52
CA GLU A 148 -4.32 0.47 -1.43
C GLU A 148 -4.52 1.89 -1.97
N ASN A 149 -3.65 2.30 -2.89
CA ASN A 149 -3.69 3.64 -3.45
C ASN A 149 -4.94 3.86 -4.31
N ALA A 150 -5.34 2.87 -5.12
CA ALA A 150 -6.55 2.94 -5.94
C ALA A 150 -7.81 3.07 -5.08
N PHE A 151 -7.87 2.33 -3.98
CA PHE A 151 -8.95 2.44 -3.02
C PHE A 151 -8.96 3.79 -2.31
N LEU A 152 -7.81 4.24 -1.78
CA LEU A 152 -7.71 5.53 -1.09
C LEU A 152 -8.19 6.68 -1.98
N TYR A 153 -7.78 6.67 -3.25
CA TYR A 153 -8.23 7.64 -4.23
C TYR A 153 -9.74 7.57 -4.44
N LEU A 154 -10.29 6.36 -4.66
CA LEU A 154 -11.72 6.15 -4.84
C LEU A 154 -12.53 6.66 -3.63
N ALA A 155 -12.09 6.29 -2.41
CA ALA A 155 -12.69 6.69 -1.15
C ALA A 155 -12.76 8.21 -0.98
N LYS A 156 -11.64 8.89 -1.22
CA LYS A 156 -11.53 10.35 -1.12
C LYS A 156 -12.31 11.07 -2.22
N VAL A 157 -12.23 10.63 -3.47
CA VAL A 157 -12.84 11.36 -4.59
C VAL A 157 -14.34 11.12 -4.67
N ARG A 158 -14.81 9.88 -4.45
CA ARG A 158 -16.23 9.53 -4.60
C ARG A 158 -17.06 9.92 -3.37
N TRP A 159 -16.55 9.64 -2.17
CA TRP A 159 -17.30 9.85 -0.93
C TRP A 159 -16.69 10.90 -0.01
N LYS A 160 -15.55 11.51 -0.36
CA LYS A 160 -14.87 12.53 0.47
C LYS A 160 -14.56 12.04 1.89
N LEU A 161 -14.26 10.75 2.04
CA LEU A 161 -13.86 10.20 3.32
C LEU A 161 -12.53 10.81 3.78
N GLY A 162 -12.47 11.23 5.05
CA GLY A 162 -11.28 11.80 5.68
C GLY A 162 -10.22 10.76 6.02
N LEU A 163 -9.77 9.99 5.02
CA LEU A 163 -8.79 8.92 5.18
C LEU A 163 -7.34 9.39 4.98
N GLU A 164 -6.44 8.92 5.83
CA GLU A 164 -4.99 9.11 5.68
C GLU A 164 -4.28 7.76 5.71
N LYS A 165 -3.13 7.65 5.03
CA LYS A 165 -2.28 6.46 5.17
C LYS A 165 -1.80 6.38 6.62
N ALA A 166 -1.85 5.17 7.16
CA ALA A 166 -1.30 4.92 8.47
C ALA A 166 0.20 5.27 8.51
N PRO A 167 0.73 5.76 9.66
CA PRO A 167 2.15 6.03 9.80
C PRO A 167 3.00 4.80 9.48
N PRO A 168 4.25 4.99 9.02
CA PRO A 168 5.20 3.90 8.89
C PRO A 168 5.26 3.06 10.15
N PHE A 169 5.46 1.75 10.00
CA PHE A 169 5.51 0.75 11.09
C PHE A 169 4.17 0.41 11.77
N THR A 170 3.04 1.00 11.34
CA THR A 170 1.72 0.50 11.73
C THR A 170 1.55 -0.92 11.18
N GLN A 171 1.23 -1.88 12.05
CA GLN A 171 1.20 -3.30 11.68
C GLN A 171 -0.21 -3.83 11.39
N THR A 172 -1.24 -3.12 11.87
CA THR A 172 -2.61 -3.63 11.90
C THR A 172 -3.50 -3.12 10.77
N HIS A 173 -3.26 -1.92 10.25
CA HIS A 173 -4.14 -1.28 9.28
C HIS A 173 -3.33 -0.36 8.36
N ASP A 174 -3.90 -0.06 7.20
CA ASP A 174 -3.24 0.69 6.12
C ASP A 174 -3.74 2.14 6.06
N PHE A 175 -4.98 2.39 6.52
CA PHE A 175 -5.57 3.73 6.59
C PHE A 175 -6.22 4.00 7.94
N ALA A 176 -6.21 5.27 8.35
CA ALA A 176 -6.93 5.77 9.51
C ALA A 176 -7.81 6.96 9.13
N HIS A 177 -8.96 7.08 9.78
CA HIS A 177 -9.76 8.30 9.74
C HIS A 177 -9.03 9.44 10.48
N THR A 178 -9.01 10.65 9.90
CA THR A 178 -8.41 11.86 10.52
C THR A 178 -8.92 12.14 11.93
N GLY A 179 -10.19 11.84 12.21
CA GLY A 179 -10.80 11.97 13.54
C GLY A 179 -10.65 10.74 14.45
N GLY A 180 -9.90 9.70 14.05
CA GLY A 180 -9.66 8.50 14.86
C GLY A 180 -10.88 7.58 15.08
N LYS A 181 -11.96 7.77 14.32
CA LYS A 181 -13.24 7.06 14.49
C LYS A 181 -13.23 5.64 13.93
N TYR A 182 -12.46 5.41 12.87
CA TYR A 182 -12.35 4.12 12.21
C TYR A 182 -10.98 3.95 11.55
N VAL A 183 -10.61 2.70 11.30
CA VAL A 183 -9.42 2.30 10.55
C VAL A 183 -9.77 1.27 9.48
N ILE A 184 -8.95 1.19 8.45
CA ILE A 184 -9.15 0.28 7.31
C ILE A 184 -7.86 -0.48 7.04
N GLU A 185 -7.98 -1.80 6.97
CA GLU A 185 -6.96 -2.68 6.40
C GLU A 185 -7.34 -3.05 4.97
N ALA A 186 -6.42 -2.85 4.03
CA ALA A 186 -6.59 -3.14 2.63
C ALA A 186 -5.97 -4.49 2.25
N LYS A 187 -6.73 -5.30 1.54
CA LYS A 187 -6.32 -6.63 1.08
C LYS A 187 -6.75 -6.86 -0.35
N GLY A 188 -5.99 -6.31 -1.30
CA GLY A 188 -6.26 -6.49 -2.72
C GLY A 188 -5.27 -7.39 -3.43
N SER A 189 -5.72 -7.97 -4.54
CA SER A 189 -4.87 -8.71 -5.47
C SER A 189 -5.55 -8.78 -6.83
N PRO A 190 -4.79 -8.74 -7.93
CA PRO A 190 -5.30 -9.17 -9.21
C PRO A 190 -5.70 -10.64 -9.13
N GLU A 191 -6.78 -11.00 -9.82
CA GLU A 191 -7.17 -12.40 -10.12
C GLU A 191 -6.56 -12.85 -11.44
N THR A 192 -6.49 -11.92 -12.39
CA THR A 192 -5.86 -12.10 -13.69
C THR A 192 -4.82 -11.02 -13.92
N LEU A 193 -3.79 -11.34 -14.69
CA LEU A 193 -2.80 -10.40 -15.19
C LEU A 193 -2.79 -10.45 -16.70
N GLU A 194 -2.47 -9.33 -17.33
CA GLU A 194 -2.16 -9.30 -18.76
C GLU A 194 -0.65 -9.33 -18.92
N GLU A 195 -0.13 -10.33 -19.62
CA GLU A 195 1.26 -10.32 -20.05
C GLU A 195 1.51 -9.22 -21.10
N PRO A 196 2.76 -8.81 -21.34
CA PRO A 196 3.09 -7.94 -22.47
C PRO A 196 2.72 -8.52 -23.84
N SER A 197 2.51 -9.84 -23.95
CA SER A 197 1.96 -10.51 -25.13
C SER A 197 0.47 -10.20 -25.36
N GLY A 198 -0.24 -9.70 -24.35
CA GLY A 198 -1.68 -9.54 -24.31
C GLY A 198 -2.43 -10.75 -23.76
N GLU A 199 -1.74 -11.86 -23.49
CA GLU A 199 -2.37 -13.08 -22.96
C GLU A 199 -2.70 -12.94 -21.46
N PRO A 200 -3.89 -13.39 -21.02
CA PRO A 200 -4.26 -13.37 -19.62
C PRO A 200 -3.59 -14.53 -18.85
N ILE A 201 -3.02 -14.23 -17.69
CA ILE A 201 -2.57 -15.22 -16.70
C ILE A 201 -3.52 -15.21 -15.52
N GLU A 202 -4.11 -16.36 -15.21
CA GLU A 202 -4.85 -16.56 -13.97
C GLU A 202 -3.91 -16.76 -12.78
N LEU A 203 -4.16 -16.03 -11.70
CA LEU A 203 -3.41 -16.18 -10.46
C LEU A 203 -4.13 -17.16 -9.54
N PRO A 204 -3.53 -18.31 -9.20
CA PRO A 204 -4.23 -19.43 -8.55
C PRO A 204 -4.74 -19.11 -7.14
N ARG A 205 -4.26 -18.04 -6.49
CA ARG A 205 -4.60 -17.68 -5.11
C ARG A 205 -4.54 -16.16 -4.89
N ALA A 206 -5.50 -15.43 -5.44
CA ALA A 206 -5.57 -13.97 -5.30
C ALA A 206 -6.05 -13.54 -3.90
N GLY A 207 -5.37 -12.56 -3.30
CA GLY A 207 -5.92 -11.75 -2.19
C GLY A 207 -6.41 -12.57 -0.99
N MET A 208 -7.66 -12.32 -0.59
CA MET A 208 -8.32 -12.99 0.53
C MET A 208 -8.89 -14.39 0.22
N SER A 209 -8.68 -14.94 -0.98
CA SER A 209 -8.91 -16.39 -1.23
C SER A 209 -7.90 -17.29 -0.47
N ARG A 210 -6.79 -16.68 -0.04
CA ARG A 210 -5.69 -17.29 0.70
C ARG A 210 -5.97 -17.33 2.19
N THR A 211 -5.86 -18.53 2.77
CA THR A 211 -6.05 -18.75 4.21
C THR A 211 -5.07 -17.95 5.08
N ASP A 212 -3.82 -17.77 4.63
CA ASP A 212 -2.83 -16.98 5.38
C ASP A 212 -3.15 -15.47 5.36
N THR A 213 -3.67 -14.94 4.25
CA THR A 213 -4.15 -13.56 4.17
C THR A 213 -5.31 -13.32 5.13
N ILE A 214 -6.31 -14.21 5.15
CA ILE A 214 -7.47 -14.08 6.04
C ILE A 214 -7.03 -14.15 7.51
N LYS A 215 -6.20 -15.14 7.88
CA LYS A 215 -5.68 -15.28 9.25
C LYS A 215 -4.93 -14.04 9.72
N LYS A 216 -4.14 -13.43 8.84
CA LYS A 216 -3.43 -12.18 9.16
C LYS A 216 -4.41 -11.03 9.40
N ALA A 217 -5.39 -10.85 8.52
CA ALA A 217 -6.40 -9.80 8.67
C ALA A 217 -7.25 -9.97 9.94
N GLU A 218 -7.63 -11.22 10.27
CA GLU A 218 -8.35 -11.53 11.52
C GLU A 218 -7.48 -11.27 12.76
N SER A 219 -6.19 -11.63 12.71
CA SER A 219 -5.25 -11.33 13.80
C SER A 219 -5.11 -9.82 14.01
N ASN A 220 -4.98 -9.06 12.93
CA ASN A 220 -4.87 -7.60 12.95
C ASN A 220 -6.14 -6.94 13.51
N TYR A 221 -7.32 -7.38 13.07
CA TYR A 221 -8.62 -6.97 13.61
C TYR A 221 -8.68 -7.19 15.12
N LYS A 222 -8.42 -8.42 15.59
CA LYS A 222 -8.50 -8.78 17.01
C LYS A 222 -7.49 -7.99 17.85
N GLU A 223 -6.26 -7.86 17.37
CA GLU A 223 -5.23 -7.12 18.09
C GLU A 223 -5.60 -5.64 18.21
N PHE A 224 -6.07 -5.03 17.12
CA PHE A 224 -6.46 -3.63 17.11
C PHE A 224 -7.66 -3.36 18.01
N GLN A 225 -8.73 -4.15 17.89
CA GLN A 225 -9.95 -4.02 18.70
C GLN A 225 -9.66 -4.15 20.20
N ARG A 226 -8.75 -5.06 20.58
CA ARG A 226 -8.32 -5.21 21.98
C ARG A 226 -7.63 -3.94 22.51
N LYS A 227 -6.86 -3.24 21.68
CA LYS A 227 -6.10 -2.04 22.07
C LYS A 227 -6.94 -0.76 21.99
N ASN A 228 -7.93 -0.71 21.10
CA ASN A 228 -8.69 0.50 20.77
C ASN A 228 -10.20 0.21 20.81
N PRO A 229 -10.77 -0.11 21.99
CA PRO A 229 -12.20 -0.35 22.10
C PRO A 229 -12.98 0.89 21.68
N GLY A 230 -13.99 0.70 20.82
CA GLY A 230 -14.84 1.79 20.31
C GLY A 230 -14.37 2.42 19.00
N VAL A 231 -13.21 2.04 18.47
CA VAL A 231 -12.80 2.42 17.11
C VAL A 231 -13.23 1.32 16.14
N GLU A 232 -13.96 1.70 15.10
CA GLU A 232 -14.42 0.75 14.08
C GLU A 232 -13.25 0.26 13.22
N PHE A 233 -13.21 -1.04 12.89
CA PHE A 233 -12.17 -1.62 12.05
C PHE A 233 -12.82 -2.31 10.86
N TYR A 234 -12.37 -1.99 9.65
CA TYR A 234 -12.87 -2.59 8.42
C TYR A 234 -11.74 -3.22 7.63
N ILE A 235 -12.06 -4.28 6.90
CA ILE A 235 -11.17 -4.90 5.93
C ILE A 235 -11.82 -4.73 4.57
N ILE A 236 -11.09 -4.13 3.64
CA ILE A 236 -11.55 -4.00 2.25
C ILE A 236 -10.80 -5.01 1.37
N THR A 237 -11.52 -5.60 0.43
CA THR A 237 -10.94 -6.56 -0.52
C THR A 237 -11.69 -6.52 -1.83
N ASN A 238 -11.01 -6.81 -2.94
CA ASN A 238 -11.65 -7.08 -4.24
C ASN A 238 -11.85 -8.58 -4.50
N VAL A 239 -11.40 -9.44 -3.57
CA VAL A 239 -11.54 -10.90 -3.67
C VAL A 239 -12.07 -11.40 -2.34
N MET A 240 -13.33 -11.85 -2.31
CA MET A 240 -13.93 -12.38 -1.09
C MET A 240 -13.36 -13.75 -0.71
N PRO A 241 -13.34 -14.12 0.58
CA PRO A 241 -13.03 -15.49 0.99
C PRO A 241 -13.98 -16.47 0.31
N ALA A 242 -13.45 -17.52 -0.33
CA ALA A 242 -14.29 -18.52 -0.98
C ALA A 242 -15.30 -19.14 0.02
N ASP A 243 -16.55 -19.32 -0.42
CA ASP A 243 -17.73 -19.67 0.38
C ASP A 243 -17.64 -20.99 1.18
N GLY A 244 -16.59 -21.78 1.00
CA GLY A 244 -16.28 -22.97 1.82
C GLY A 244 -15.29 -22.73 2.98
N LYS A 245 -14.46 -21.69 2.90
CA LYS A 245 -13.44 -21.37 3.91
C LYS A 245 -13.92 -20.38 4.97
N SER A 246 -14.98 -19.63 4.68
CA SER A 246 -15.67 -18.73 5.62
C SER A 246 -16.19 -19.43 6.86
N LYS A 247 -16.54 -20.73 6.76
CA LYS A 247 -17.07 -21.55 7.88
C LYS A 247 -16.15 -21.62 9.10
N ASN A 248 -14.86 -21.36 8.94
CA ASN A 248 -13.89 -21.39 10.03
C ASN A 248 -13.65 -20.03 10.68
N TYR A 249 -14.28 -18.96 10.18
CA TYR A 249 -14.11 -17.60 10.68
C TYR A 249 -15.42 -17.13 11.35
N SER A 250 -15.30 -16.29 12.37
CA SER A 250 -16.50 -15.81 13.06
C SER A 250 -17.35 -14.95 12.12
N SER A 251 -18.67 -15.09 12.24
CA SER A 251 -19.63 -14.21 11.55
C SER A 251 -19.40 -12.74 11.88
N GLU A 252 -18.94 -12.46 13.10
CA GLU A 252 -18.51 -11.13 13.54
C GLU A 252 -17.39 -10.59 12.65
N PHE A 253 -16.27 -11.30 12.51
CA PHE A 253 -15.15 -10.87 11.67
C PHE A 253 -15.57 -10.61 10.22
N LEU A 254 -16.34 -11.53 9.63
CA LEU A 254 -16.78 -11.42 8.23
C LEU A 254 -17.70 -10.21 8.00
N SER A 255 -18.44 -9.76 9.03
CA SER A 255 -19.28 -8.56 8.93
C SER A 255 -18.47 -7.26 8.75
N HIS A 256 -17.17 -7.29 9.07
CA HIS A 256 -16.23 -6.18 8.87
C HIS A 256 -15.48 -6.27 7.53
N VAL A 257 -15.70 -7.32 6.73
CA VAL A 257 -15.10 -7.48 5.40
C VAL A 257 -16.02 -6.90 4.33
N ILE A 258 -15.51 -5.93 3.58
CA ILE A 258 -16.22 -5.19 2.54
C ILE A 258 -15.64 -5.57 1.17
N ASP A 259 -16.51 -6.08 0.30
CA ASP A 259 -16.19 -6.30 -1.11
C ASP A 259 -16.27 -4.98 -1.87
N VAL A 260 -15.12 -4.47 -2.33
CA VAL A 260 -15.07 -3.21 -3.09
C VAL A 260 -15.60 -3.35 -4.51
N THR A 261 -15.91 -4.57 -4.95
CA THR A 261 -16.58 -4.84 -6.24
C THR A 261 -18.09 -4.99 -6.09
N ASN A 262 -18.62 -4.99 -4.86
CA ASN A 262 -20.06 -4.95 -4.60
C ASN A 262 -20.50 -3.49 -4.37
N PRO A 263 -21.12 -2.81 -5.36
CA PRO A 263 -21.41 -1.38 -5.27
C PRO A 263 -22.40 -1.05 -4.14
N ASP A 264 -23.38 -1.92 -3.87
CA ASP A 264 -24.36 -1.72 -2.80
C ASP A 264 -23.72 -1.83 -1.42
N GLN A 265 -22.88 -2.85 -1.22
CA GLN A 265 -22.15 -3.02 0.03
C GLN A 265 -21.19 -1.85 0.26
N LEU A 266 -20.42 -1.48 -0.77
CA LEU A 266 -19.45 -0.39 -0.71
C LEU A 266 -20.11 0.96 -0.43
N THR A 267 -21.26 1.24 -1.06
CA THR A 267 -22.01 2.49 -0.86
C THR A 267 -22.59 2.57 0.56
N ARG A 268 -23.27 1.51 1.03
CA ARG A 268 -23.80 1.48 2.41
C ARG A 268 -22.69 1.61 3.45
N TRP A 269 -21.56 0.97 3.21
CA TRP A 269 -20.39 1.09 4.07
C TRP A 269 -19.86 2.52 4.12
N ALA A 270 -19.68 3.18 2.96
CA ALA A 270 -19.21 4.56 2.90
C ALA A 270 -20.20 5.54 3.56
N GLU A 271 -21.51 5.35 3.37
CA GLU A 271 -22.55 6.15 4.02
C GLU A 271 -22.54 6.00 5.54
N ARG A 272 -22.29 4.79 6.05
CA ARG A 272 -22.08 4.55 7.48
C ARG A 272 -20.87 5.33 7.99
N LEU A 273 -19.74 5.32 7.27
CA LEU A 273 -18.57 6.08 7.70
C LEU A 273 -18.83 7.59 7.72
N LEU A 274 -19.54 8.10 6.72
CA LEU A 274 -19.96 9.51 6.67
C LEU A 274 -20.95 9.88 7.79
N SER A 275 -21.71 8.93 8.33
CA SER A 275 -22.58 9.18 9.48
C SER A 275 -21.79 9.21 10.79
N LEU A 276 -20.70 8.46 10.89
CA LEU A 276 -19.77 8.55 12.02
C LEU A 276 -19.09 9.92 12.07
N ASP A 277 -18.91 10.61 10.94
CA ASP A 277 -18.21 11.90 10.87
C ASP A 277 -19.06 13.09 11.36
N ARG A 278 -20.39 12.95 11.38
CA ARG A 278 -21.33 13.97 11.90
C ARG A 278 -21.36 14.00 13.42
#